data_AF-A0A9D2IYA9-F1
#
_entry.id   AF-A0A9D2IYA9-F1
#
_cell.length_a   1.000
_cell.length_b   1.000
_cell.length_c   1.000
_cell.angle_alpha   90.00
_cell.angle_beta   90.00
_cell.angle_gamma   90.00
#
_symmetry.space_group_name_H-M   'P 1'
#
loop_
_entity.id
_entity.type
_entity.pdbx_description
1 polymer ?
#
loop_
_entity_poly.entity_id
_entity_poly.type
_entity_poly.pdbx_seq_one_letter_code
_entity_poly.pdbx_strand_id
1 'polypeptide(L)'
;MYEYMKALYLRFFREPDCAELRQEIREARQELRARLGREDKRTLLRLTDGLSLLREETALESFAAGFQLAWGMARELEERGLYSFDQEESERIRYNKFRKLKSK
;
A
#
# COMPACT_ATOMS: atom_id res chain seq x y z
N MET A 1 10.81 14.43 -10.13
CA MET A 1 9.69 13.91 -9.32
C MET A 1 9.76 12.38 -9.20
N TYR A 2 9.89 11.65 -10.32
CA TYR A 2 10.01 10.18 -10.37
C TYR A 2 11.08 9.61 -9.43
N GLU A 3 12.32 10.10 -9.51
CA GLU A 3 13.43 9.64 -8.66
C GLU A 3 13.18 9.83 -7.16
N TYR A 4 12.47 10.90 -6.78
CA TYR A 4 12.13 11.18 -5.38
C TYR A 4 11.04 10.22 -4.86
N MET A 5 10.00 9.96 -5.65
CA MET A 5 8.98 8.95 -5.31
C MET A 5 9.58 7.55 -5.22
N LYS A 6 10.50 7.21 -6.14
CA LYS A 6 11.24 5.94 -6.10
C LYS A 6 12.08 5.80 -4.82
N ALA A 7 12.75 6.87 -4.39
CA ALA A 7 13.51 6.88 -3.14
C ALA A 7 12.59 6.70 -1.91
N LEU A 8 11.43 7.36 -1.88
CA LEU A 8 10.43 7.17 -0.82
C LEU A 8 9.88 5.74 -0.80
N TYR A 9 9.51 5.20 -1.96
CA TYR A 9 9.09 3.82 -2.11
C TYR A 9 10.14 2.87 -1.52
N LEU A 10 11.41 2.98 -1.91
CA LEU A 10 12.48 2.11 -1.40
C LEU A 10 12.73 2.27 0.10
N ARG A 11 12.50 3.46 0.68
CA ARG A 11 12.68 3.71 2.11
C ARG A 11 11.57 3.09 2.97
N PHE A 12 10.34 3.12 2.50
CA PHE A 12 9.17 2.66 3.26
C PHE A 12 8.71 1.25 2.89
N PHE A 13 9.09 0.76 1.71
CA PHE A 13 8.81 -0.60 1.29
C PHE A 13 9.48 -1.59 2.24
N ARG A 14 8.65 -2.40 2.90
CA ARG A 14 9.10 -3.57 3.63
C ARG A 14 8.64 -4.77 2.83
N GLU A 15 9.58 -5.63 2.48
CA GLU A 15 9.27 -6.85 1.77
C GLU A 15 8.34 -7.70 2.65
N PRO A 16 7.13 -8.05 2.18
CA PRO A 16 6.23 -8.88 2.95
C PRO A 16 6.82 -10.27 3.14
N ASP A 17 6.52 -10.91 4.28
CA ASP A 17 6.83 -12.32 4.43
C ASP A 17 5.93 -13.11 3.47
N CYS A 18 6.57 -13.83 2.55
CA CYS A 18 5.94 -14.54 1.45
C CYS A 18 6.59 -15.91 1.30
N ALA A 19 6.97 -16.55 2.41
CA ALA A 19 7.66 -17.84 2.38
C ALA A 19 6.91 -18.92 1.57
N GLU A 20 5.60 -19.02 1.75
CA GLU A 20 4.72 -19.96 1.02
C GLU A 20 4.71 -19.66 -0.48
N LEU A 21 4.42 -18.41 -0.86
CA LEU A 21 4.42 -17.99 -2.26
C LEU A 21 5.79 -18.17 -2.93
N ARG A 22 6.90 -17.91 -2.20
CA ARG A 22 8.25 -18.18 -2.70
C ARG A 22 8.48 -19.66 -2.92
N GLN A 23 7.93 -20.51 -2.07
CA GLN A 23 8.03 -21.96 -2.22
C GLN A 23 7.27 -22.42 -3.47
N GLU A 24 6.03 -21.98 -3.65
CA GLU A 24 5.24 -22.28 -4.86
C GLU A 24 5.96 -21.84 -6.14
N ILE A 25 6.52 -20.63 -6.16
CA ILE A 25 7.30 -20.12 -7.30
C ILE A 25 8.53 -21.00 -7.56
N ARG A 26 9.21 -21.50 -6.52
CA ARG A 26 10.37 -22.39 -6.66
C ARG A 26 9.97 -23.73 -7.27
N GLU A 27 8.88 -24.32 -6.81
CA GLU A 27 8.36 -25.60 -7.31
C GLU A 27 7.92 -25.47 -8.78
N ALA A 28 7.12 -24.45 -9.10
CA ALA A 28 6.71 -24.16 -10.48
C ALA A 28 7.91 -23.93 -11.41
N ARG A 29 8.94 -23.22 -10.94
CA ARG A 29 10.19 -23.03 -11.71
C ARG A 29 10.93 -24.34 -11.97
N GLN A 30 10.99 -25.24 -11.01
CA GLN A 30 11.62 -26.55 -11.20
C GLN A 30 10.86 -27.40 -12.22
N GLU A 31 9.53 -27.43 -12.13
CA GLU A 31 8.68 -28.14 -13.07
C GLU A 31 8.86 -27.60 -14.51
N LEU A 32 8.78 -26.28 -14.69
CA LEU A 32 8.98 -25.64 -15.98
C LEU A 32 10.39 -25.90 -16.54
N ARG A 33 11.42 -25.98 -15.67
CA ARG A 33 12.79 -26.28 -16.09
C ARG A 33 12.93 -27.69 -16.67
N ALA A 34 12.20 -28.66 -16.12
CA ALA A 34 12.18 -30.04 -16.60
C ALA A 34 11.36 -30.21 -17.88
N ARG A 35 10.26 -29.45 -18.03
CA ARG A 35 9.31 -29.61 -19.15
C ARG A 35 9.63 -28.77 -20.39
N LEU A 36 10.28 -27.62 -20.24
CA LEU A 36 10.46 -26.66 -21.35
C LEU A 36 11.77 -26.82 -22.11
N GLY A 37 11.70 -26.64 -23.44
CA GLY A 37 12.87 -26.56 -24.32
C GLY A 37 13.63 -25.24 -24.18
N ARG A 38 14.74 -25.10 -24.93
CA ARG A 38 15.62 -23.91 -24.85
C ARG A 38 14.93 -22.63 -25.31
N GLU A 39 14.20 -22.69 -26.43
CA GLU A 39 13.49 -21.53 -26.98
C GLU A 39 12.30 -21.13 -26.09
N ASP A 40 11.55 -22.08 -25.56
CA ASP A 40 10.44 -21.82 -24.64
C ASP A 40 10.93 -21.11 -23.36
N LYS A 41 12.06 -21.57 -22.80
CA LYS A 41 12.72 -20.92 -21.66
C LYS A 41 13.09 -19.47 -21.97
N ARG A 42 13.60 -19.20 -23.18
CA ARG A 42 13.97 -17.84 -23.61
C ARG A 42 12.75 -16.93 -23.75
N THR A 43 11.63 -17.47 -24.22
CA THR A 43 10.37 -16.73 -24.33
C THR A 43 9.76 -16.46 -22.95
N LEU A 44 9.78 -17.46 -22.06
CA LEU A 44 9.31 -17.32 -20.68
C LEU A 44 10.12 -16.27 -19.90
N LEU A 45 11.44 -16.24 -20.07
CA LEU A 45 12.30 -15.22 -19.46
C LEU A 45 11.92 -13.81 -19.93
N ARG A 46 11.80 -13.60 -21.25
CA ARG A 46 11.37 -12.31 -21.81
C ARG A 46 10.00 -11.87 -21.30
N LEU A 47 9.05 -12.79 -21.20
CA LEU A 47 7.73 -12.51 -20.63
C LEU A 47 7.82 -12.11 -19.16
N THR A 48 8.60 -12.86 -18.37
CA THR A 48 8.77 -12.59 -16.93
C THR A 48 9.44 -11.24 -16.68
N ASP A 49 10.46 -10.90 -17.48
CA ASP A 49 11.15 -9.62 -17.40
C ASP A 49 10.19 -8.47 -17.74
N GLY A 50 9.40 -8.61 -18.81
CA GLY A 50 8.38 -7.63 -19.20
C GLY A 50 7.29 -7.43 -18.14
N LEU A 51 6.78 -8.53 -17.56
CA LEU A 51 5.80 -8.48 -16.47
C LEU A 51 6.38 -7.83 -15.20
N SER A 52 7.67 -8.07 -14.91
CA SER A 52 8.34 -7.47 -13.76
C SER A 52 8.47 -5.96 -13.91
N LEU A 53 8.92 -5.49 -15.08
CA LEU A 53 9.01 -4.06 -15.40
C LEU A 53 7.64 -3.38 -15.33
N LEU A 54 6.61 -3.97 -15.96
CA LEU A 54 5.26 -3.42 -15.92
C LEU A 54 4.72 -3.31 -14.48
N ARG A 55 5.00 -4.31 -13.64
CA ARG A 55 4.61 -4.30 -12.23
C ARG A 55 5.31 -3.21 -11.45
N GLU A 56 6.61 -2.99 -11.68
CA GLU A 56 7.37 -1.90 -11.06
C GLU A 56 6.83 -0.53 -11.43
N GLU A 57 6.58 -0.28 -12.72
CA GLU A 57 5.98 0.96 -13.20
C GLU A 57 4.59 1.19 -12.59
N THR A 58 3.72 0.18 -12.64
CA THR A 58 2.36 0.26 -12.10
C THR A 58 2.36 0.48 -10.57
N ALA A 59 3.29 -0.16 -9.86
CA ALA A 59 3.43 0.02 -8.40
C ALA A 59 3.81 1.45 -8.05
N LEU A 60 4.72 2.06 -8.82
CA LEU A 60 5.13 3.44 -8.59
C LEU A 60 4.02 4.44 -8.91
N GLU A 61 3.29 4.25 -10.01
CA GLU A 61 2.12 5.08 -10.33
C GLU A 61 1.03 4.97 -9.25
N SER A 62 0.77 3.74 -8.78
CA SER A 62 -0.17 3.50 -7.67
C SER A 62 0.29 4.18 -6.38
N PHE A 63 1.60 4.13 -6.07
CA PHE A 63 2.17 4.81 -4.92
C PHE A 63 2.02 6.34 -5.04
N ALA A 64 2.32 6.91 -6.20
CA ALA A 64 2.20 8.35 -6.44
C ALA A 64 0.74 8.82 -6.28
N ALA A 65 -0.22 8.08 -6.84
CA ALA A 65 -1.65 8.36 -6.68
C ALA A 65 -2.09 8.25 -5.20
N GLY A 66 -1.65 7.20 -4.49
CA GLY A 66 -1.93 7.03 -3.06
C GLY A 66 -1.32 8.14 -2.20
N PHE A 67 -0.11 8.57 -2.51
CA PHE A 67 0.55 9.69 -1.84
C PHE A 67 -0.20 11.02 -2.08
N GLN A 68 -0.58 11.31 -3.32
CA GLN A 68 -1.37 12.50 -3.65
C GLN A 68 -2.70 12.52 -2.90
N LEU A 69 -3.38 11.36 -2.82
CA LEU A 69 -4.62 11.22 -2.06
C LEU A 69 -4.40 11.47 -0.57
N ALA A 70 -3.40 10.83 0.05
CA ALA A 70 -3.09 11.01 1.46
C ALA A 70 -2.71 12.47 1.79
N TRP A 71 -1.93 13.11 0.91
CA TRP A 71 -1.58 14.52 1.03
C TRP A 71 -2.80 15.44 0.93
N GLY A 72 -3.71 15.17 -0.01
CA GLY A 72 -4.98 15.89 -0.13
C GLY A 72 -5.83 15.78 1.13
N MET A 73 -5.98 14.56 1.66
CA MET A 73 -6.68 14.33 2.93
C MET A 73 -6.04 15.08 4.10
N ALA A 74 -4.70 15.04 4.22
CA ALA A 74 -3.99 15.76 5.28
C ALA A 74 -4.26 17.27 5.22
N ARG A 75 -4.20 17.87 4.03
CA ARG A 75 -4.53 19.29 3.83
C ARG A 75 -5.98 19.62 4.17
N GLU A 76 -6.94 18.80 3.74
CA GLU A 76 -8.35 19.01 4.08
C GLU A 76 -8.60 18.94 5.59
N LEU A 77 -7.89 18.05 6.30
CA LEU A 77 -7.99 17.94 7.76
C LEU A 77 -7.36 19.13 8.49
N GLU A 78 -6.25 19.66 7.98
CA GLU A 78 -5.64 20.89 8.50
C GLU A 78 -6.56 22.10 8.28
N GLU A 79 -7.16 22.23 7.10
CA GLU A 79 -8.04 23.35 6.73
C GLU A 79 -9.40 23.33 7.46
N ARG A 80 -9.91 22.16 7.85
CA ARG A 80 -11.13 22.02 8.66
C ARG A 80 -10.94 22.43 10.14
N GLY A 81 -9.72 22.77 10.54
CA GLY A 81 -9.35 22.97 11.94
C GLY A 81 -9.21 21.63 12.63
N LEU A 82 -8.05 21.39 13.26
CA LEU A 82 -7.68 20.12 13.89
C LEU A 82 -8.87 19.50 14.63
N TYR A 83 -9.35 18.36 14.13
CA TYR A 83 -10.25 17.50 14.88
C TYR A 83 -9.58 17.19 16.23
N SER A 84 -10.07 17.80 17.30
CA SER A 84 -9.61 17.52 18.65
C SER A 84 -10.52 16.46 19.25
N PHE A 85 -10.05 15.21 19.20
CA PHE A 85 -10.72 14.09 19.84
C PHE A 85 -11.04 14.41 21.31
N ASP A 86 -10.12 15.06 22.02
CA ASP A 86 -10.31 15.49 23.41
C ASP A 86 -11.46 16.49 23.57
N GLN A 87 -11.68 17.37 22.58
CA GLN A 87 -12.74 18.36 22.60
C GLN A 87 -14.11 17.73 22.35
N GLU A 88 -14.21 16.80 21.39
CA GLU A 88 -15.43 16.02 21.15
C GLU A 88 -15.79 15.11 22.34
N GLU A 89 -14.81 14.43 22.92
CA GLU A 89 -15.04 13.54 24.07
C GLU A 89 -15.48 14.36 25.30
N SER A 90 -14.86 15.54 25.50
CA SER A 90 -15.27 16.50 26.52
C SER A 90 -16.71 16.99 26.32
N GLU A 91 -17.11 17.28 25.08
CA GLU A 91 -18.49 17.68 24.75
C GLU A 91 -19.48 16.53 24.93
N ARG A 92 -19.14 15.29 24.56
CA ARG A 92 -19.96 14.10 24.81
C ARG A 92 -20.18 13.86 26.30
N ILE A 93 -19.13 13.96 27.11
CA ILE A 93 -19.22 13.83 28.57
C ILE A 93 -20.13 14.93 29.13
N ARG A 94 -19.96 16.17 28.66
CA ARG A 94 -20.77 17.33 29.09
C ARG A 94 -22.24 17.13 28.73
N TYR A 95 -22.55 16.74 27.50
CA TYR A 95 -23.90 16.45 27.02
C TYR A 95 -24.56 15.32 27.81
N ASN A 96 -23.85 14.23 28.04
CA ASN A 96 -24.35 13.10 28.84
C ASN A 96 -24.61 13.47 30.30
N LYS A 97 -23.79 14.36 30.87
CA LYS A 97 -23.99 14.90 32.22
C LYS A 97 -25.24 15.79 32.28
N PHE A 98 -25.45 16.66 31.30
CA PHE A 98 -26.66 17.47 31.18
C PHE A 98 -27.93 16.63 30.99
N ARG A 99 -27.86 15.56 30.18
CA ARG A 99 -28.99 14.64 29.98
C ARG A 99 -29.37 13.91 31.27
N LYS A 100 -28.39 13.48 32.08
CA LYS A 100 -28.63 12.85 33.38
C LYS A 100 -29.22 13.80 34.42
N LEU A 101 -28.87 15.09 34.36
CA LEU A 101 -29.39 16.12 35.27
C LEU A 101 -30.85 16.50 34.96
N LYS A 102 -31.29 16.43 33.70
CA LYS A 102 -32.68 16.67 33.29
C LYS A 102 -33.64 15.49 33.51
N SER A 103 -33.11 14.33 33.89
CA SER A 103 -33.87 13.09 34.10
C SER A 103 -34.08 12.74 35.58
N LYS A 104 -33.74 13.67 36.50
CA LYS A 104 -34.04 13.62 37.94
C LYS A 104 -35.02 14.72 38.27
#